data_AF-A0A2V8WGA0-F1
#
_entry.id   AF-A0A2V8WGA0-F1
#
_cell.length_a   1.000
_cell.length_b   1.000
_cell.length_c   1.000
_cell.angle_alpha   90.00
_cell.angle_beta   90.00
_cell.angle_gamma   90.00
#
_symmetry.space_group_name_H-M   'P 1'
#
loop_
_entity.id
_entity.type
_entity.pdbx_description
1 polymer ?
#
loop_
_entity_poly.entity_id
_entity_poly.type
_entity_poly.pdbx_seq_one_letter_code
_entity_poly.pdbx_strand_id
1 'polypeptide(L)'
;MILPLLFLLAQVGTTPTAHEAVERLRAKTPVEAVATPSLAELAGRYTTTSKELGKRVGPFLAGDDLYLFPDGTYIYREWADIAPVTVHDMGTWSVEEGLVKLKSGPEVSWDPGEYRWYDRRYVAVRRSSRNNEVLLVGIEYALPYFEKKAGNDPAFMLLVNAKKRETTINRAEAKPLKMRLLKESWRPEYFQKSTQ
;
A
#
# COMPACT_ATOMS: atom_id res chain seq x y z
N MET A 1 -29.39 21.62 -42.81
CA MET A 1 -29.37 21.75 -41.33
C MET A 1 -28.28 20.81 -40.83
N ILE A 2 -27.09 21.34 -40.53
CA ILE A 2 -25.88 20.56 -40.23
C ILE A 2 -25.78 20.45 -38.70
N LEU A 3 -25.88 19.25 -38.15
CA LEU A 3 -25.57 18.97 -36.75
C LEU A 3 -24.03 18.96 -36.59
N PRO A 4 -23.42 19.77 -35.72
CA PRO A 4 -22.04 19.52 -35.31
C PRO A 4 -22.05 18.47 -34.20
N LEU A 5 -21.48 17.31 -34.49
CA LEU A 5 -21.20 16.27 -33.53
C LEU A 5 -20.06 16.76 -32.62
N LEU A 6 -20.39 17.26 -31.43
CA LEU A 6 -19.41 17.52 -30.37
C LEU A 6 -18.89 16.16 -29.86
N PHE A 7 -17.70 15.76 -30.32
CA PHE A 7 -16.92 14.71 -29.66
C PHE A 7 -16.40 15.26 -28.33
N LEU A 8 -17.16 15.03 -27.26
CA LEU A 8 -16.64 15.12 -25.90
C LEU A 8 -15.63 13.97 -25.72
N LEU A 9 -14.34 14.29 -25.81
CA LEU A 9 -13.26 13.41 -25.37
C LEU A 9 -13.40 13.23 -23.86
N ALA A 10 -14.13 12.20 -23.45
CA ALA A 10 -13.98 11.65 -22.12
C ALA A 10 -12.54 11.17 -21.99
N GLN A 11 -11.68 11.97 -21.35
CA GLN A 11 -10.41 11.48 -20.83
C GLN A 11 -10.76 10.50 -19.71
N VAL A 12 -11.05 9.26 -20.09
CA VAL A 12 -11.02 8.13 -19.16
C VAL A 12 -9.57 8.06 -18.72
N GLY A 13 -9.27 8.60 -17.55
CA GLY A 13 -7.99 8.40 -16.91
C GLY A 13 -7.80 6.91 -16.73
N THR A 14 -7.05 6.28 -17.64
CA THR A 14 -6.70 4.87 -17.50
C THR A 14 -5.84 4.77 -16.26
N THR A 15 -6.23 3.90 -15.32
CA THR A 15 -5.35 3.60 -14.19
C THR A 15 -4.04 3.07 -14.76
N PRO A 16 -2.87 3.54 -14.26
CA PRO A 16 -1.59 2.97 -14.64
C PRO A 16 -1.56 1.46 -14.46
N THR A 17 -1.09 0.76 -15.47
CA THR A 17 -0.76 -0.67 -15.39
C THR A 17 0.46 -0.87 -14.47
N ALA A 18 0.70 -2.12 -14.03
CA ALA A 18 1.91 -2.45 -13.26
C ALA A 18 3.19 -2.04 -14.01
N HIS A 19 3.24 -2.32 -15.32
CA HIS A 19 4.37 -1.98 -16.16
C HIS A 19 4.62 -0.47 -16.20
N GLU A 20 3.59 0.33 -16.50
CA GLU A 20 3.70 1.79 -16.51
C GLU A 20 4.13 2.35 -15.16
N ALA A 21 3.60 1.80 -14.05
CA ALA A 21 4.00 2.21 -12.71
C ALA A 21 5.49 1.94 -12.44
N VAL A 22 6.01 0.78 -12.86
CA VAL A 22 7.45 0.47 -12.73
C VAL A 22 8.30 1.38 -13.61
N GLU A 23 7.92 1.64 -14.85
CA GLU A 23 8.69 2.53 -15.73
C GLU A 23 8.75 3.96 -15.17
N ARG A 24 7.64 4.45 -14.60
CA ARG A 24 7.58 5.75 -13.92
C ARG A 24 8.53 5.84 -12.72
N LEU A 25 8.63 4.77 -11.92
CA LEU A 25 9.61 4.69 -10.84
C LEU A 25 11.04 4.64 -11.37
N ARG A 26 11.28 3.81 -12.39
CA ARG A 26 12.60 3.60 -13.00
C ARG A 26 13.16 4.88 -13.63
N ALA A 27 12.29 5.74 -14.14
CA ALA A 27 12.67 7.05 -14.67
C ALA A 27 13.34 7.97 -13.62
N LYS A 28 13.20 7.69 -12.32
CA LYS A 28 13.79 8.48 -11.23
C LYS A 28 14.83 7.72 -10.42
N THR A 29 14.68 6.41 -10.24
CA THR A 29 15.62 5.61 -9.44
C THR A 29 15.66 4.15 -9.91
N PRO A 30 16.83 3.47 -9.88
CA PRO A 30 16.94 2.09 -10.37
C PRO A 30 16.10 1.09 -9.57
N VAL A 31 14.97 0.68 -10.14
CA VAL A 31 14.09 -0.35 -9.58
C VAL A 31 13.76 -1.43 -10.61
N GLU A 32 13.47 -2.61 -10.08
CA GLU A 32 13.01 -3.77 -10.81
C GLU A 32 11.63 -4.18 -10.29
N ALA A 33 10.77 -4.65 -11.19
CA ALA A 33 9.53 -5.31 -10.79
C ALA A 33 9.89 -6.59 -10.03
N VAL A 34 9.15 -6.89 -8.95
CA VAL A 34 9.18 -8.23 -8.37
C VAL A 34 8.43 -9.15 -9.34
N ALA A 35 9.13 -10.12 -9.92
CA ALA A 35 8.57 -10.97 -10.97
C ALA A 35 7.44 -11.85 -10.43
N THR A 36 6.25 -11.72 -11.03
CA THR A 36 5.04 -12.56 -10.86
C THR A 36 4.91 -13.25 -9.49
N PRO A 37 4.87 -12.50 -8.39
CA PRO A 37 4.98 -13.13 -7.09
C PRO A 37 3.64 -13.77 -6.70
N SER A 38 3.70 -15.02 -6.26
CA SER A 38 2.58 -15.70 -5.64
C SER A 38 2.15 -14.99 -4.34
N LEU A 39 0.92 -15.27 -3.89
CA LEU A 39 0.44 -14.75 -2.60
C LEU A 39 1.40 -15.09 -1.45
N ALA A 40 2.00 -16.28 -1.49
CA ALA A 40 2.97 -16.72 -0.48
C ALA A 40 4.26 -15.90 -0.54
N GLU A 41 4.74 -15.52 -1.73
CA GLU A 41 5.96 -14.73 -1.90
C GLU A 41 5.78 -13.26 -1.50
N LEU A 42 4.58 -12.71 -1.56
CA LEU A 42 4.28 -11.36 -1.06
C LEU A 42 3.74 -11.34 0.36
N ALA A 43 3.38 -12.48 0.95
CA ALA A 43 2.86 -12.51 2.31
C ALA A 43 3.89 -11.94 3.30
N GLY A 44 3.46 -10.97 4.12
CA GLY A 44 4.38 -10.23 4.97
C GLY A 44 3.76 -9.04 5.68
N ARG A 45 4.53 -8.48 6.61
CA ARG A 45 4.28 -7.16 7.20
C ARG A 45 5.07 -6.10 6.43
N TYR A 46 4.36 -5.15 5.88
CA TYR A 46 4.89 -4.00 5.17
C TYR A 46 4.67 -2.74 6.01
N THR A 47 5.64 -1.84 6.05
CA THR A 47 5.52 -0.61 6.84
C THR A 47 6.18 0.58 6.15
N THR A 48 5.63 1.77 6.38
CA THR A 48 6.23 3.07 6.03
C THR A 48 7.33 3.49 7.00
N THR A 49 7.47 2.82 8.14
CA THR A 49 8.41 3.17 9.23
C THR A 49 9.55 2.15 9.37
N SER A 50 10.11 1.73 8.24
CA SER A 50 11.11 0.66 8.20
C SER A 50 12.37 0.96 9.03
N LYS A 51 13.06 -0.09 9.49
CA LYS A 51 14.33 0.06 10.24
C LYS A 51 15.39 0.81 9.42
N GLU A 52 15.39 0.62 8.10
CA GLU A 52 16.29 1.32 7.20
C GLU A 52 15.98 2.82 7.14
N LEU A 53 14.70 3.19 7.02
CA LEU A 53 14.30 4.60 6.98
C LEU A 53 14.58 5.27 8.34
N GLY A 54 14.26 4.60 9.45
CA GLY A 54 14.50 5.13 10.81
C GLY A 54 15.97 5.45 11.09
N LYS A 55 16.91 4.70 10.51
CA LYS A 55 18.35 5.03 10.60
C LYS A 55 18.71 6.37 9.94
N ARG A 56 17.91 6.85 8.99
CA ARG A 56 18.14 8.10 8.27
C ARG A 56 17.39 9.28 8.87
N VAL A 57 16.17 9.06 9.38
CA VAL A 57 15.27 10.14 9.81
C VAL A 57 15.03 10.20 11.32
N GLY A 58 15.49 9.20 12.07
CA GLY A 58 15.23 9.10 13.51
C GLY A 58 13.91 8.37 13.82
N PRO A 59 13.43 8.47 15.07
CA PRO A 59 12.21 7.80 15.52
C PRO A 59 10.96 8.38 14.85
N PHE A 60 9.97 7.53 14.60
CA PHE A 60 8.70 7.92 14.00
C PHE A 60 7.66 8.18 15.10
N LEU A 61 6.87 9.23 14.93
CA LEU A 61 5.75 9.56 15.83
C LEU A 61 4.42 8.95 15.36
N ALA A 62 4.36 8.52 14.10
CA ALA A 62 3.21 7.85 13.52
C ALA A 62 3.66 6.99 12.33
N GLY A 63 2.80 6.07 11.94
CA GLY A 63 3.02 5.25 10.77
C GLY A 63 1.89 4.25 10.56
N ASP A 64 2.13 3.36 9.60
CA ASP A 64 1.19 2.32 9.25
C ASP A 64 1.89 0.98 9.00
N ASP A 65 1.10 -0.08 9.15
CA ASP A 65 1.46 -1.44 8.79
C ASP A 65 0.38 -2.05 7.90
N LEU A 66 0.80 -2.61 6.76
CA LEU A 66 -0.02 -3.47 5.92
C LEU A 66 0.42 -4.92 6.07
N TYR A 67 -0.47 -5.77 6.56
CA TYR A 67 -0.29 -7.20 6.68
C TYR A 67 -0.97 -7.89 5.50
N LEU A 68 -0.19 -8.53 4.64
CA LEU A 68 -0.70 -9.41 3.58
C LEU A 68 -0.55 -10.85 4.05
N PHE A 69 -1.67 -11.55 4.26
CA PHE A 69 -1.65 -12.94 4.70
C PHE A 69 -1.64 -13.91 3.51
N PRO A 70 -0.99 -15.08 3.64
CA PRO A 70 -0.88 -16.06 2.54
C PRO A 70 -2.20 -16.75 2.17
N ASP A 71 -3.27 -16.52 2.94
CA ASP A 71 -4.64 -16.97 2.65
C ASP A 71 -5.43 -15.97 1.80
N GLY A 72 -4.80 -14.89 1.32
CA GLY A 72 -5.45 -13.87 0.49
C GLY A 72 -6.25 -12.84 1.27
N THR A 73 -6.10 -12.79 2.60
CA THR A 73 -6.68 -11.71 3.43
C THR A 73 -5.64 -10.68 3.84
N TYR A 74 -6.07 -9.46 4.17
CA TYR A 74 -5.17 -8.42 4.67
C TYR A 74 -5.73 -7.72 5.90
N ILE A 75 -4.83 -7.11 6.67
CA ILE A 75 -5.15 -6.16 7.74
C ILE A 75 -4.26 -4.92 7.54
N TYR A 76 -4.85 -3.74 7.54
CA TYR A 76 -4.16 -2.46 7.55
C TYR A 76 -4.36 -1.77 8.89
N ARG A 77 -3.25 -1.34 9.51
CA ARG A 77 -3.23 -0.67 10.80
C ARG A 77 -2.52 0.67 10.71
N GLU A 78 -3.00 1.62 11.50
CA GLU A 78 -2.31 2.87 11.76
C GLU A 78 -1.97 2.97 13.24
N TRP A 79 -0.91 3.69 13.54
CA TRP A 79 -0.46 3.94 14.90
C TRP A 79 0.16 5.33 15.00
N ALA A 80 0.07 5.91 16.21
CA ALA A 80 0.79 7.11 16.59
C ALA A 80 1.25 7.00 18.05
N ASP A 81 2.19 7.84 18.45
CA ASP A 81 2.68 7.92 19.83
C ASP A 81 1.59 8.33 20.83
N ILE A 82 0.64 9.16 20.41
CA ILE A 82 -0.47 9.67 21.23
C ILE A 82 -1.82 9.00 20.95
N ALA A 83 -1.89 8.04 20.02
CA ALA A 83 -3.15 7.40 19.62
C ALA A 83 -3.05 5.86 19.67
N PRO A 84 -4.14 5.15 20.02
CA PRO A 84 -4.12 3.70 20.03
C PRO A 84 -3.91 3.14 18.63
N VAL A 85 -3.13 2.05 18.55
CA VAL A 85 -2.97 1.28 17.31
C VAL A 85 -4.34 0.76 16.88
N THR A 86 -4.77 1.12 15.69
CA THR A 86 -6.11 0.84 15.20
C THR A 86 -6.05 0.10 13.87
N VAL A 87 -6.82 -0.97 13.73
CA VAL A 87 -7.11 -1.59 12.42
C VAL A 87 -8.09 -0.66 11.72
N HIS A 88 -7.61 0.01 10.67
CA HIS A 88 -8.44 0.90 9.87
C HIS A 88 -9.18 0.11 8.79
N ASP A 89 -8.50 -0.81 8.10
CA ASP A 89 -9.08 -1.53 6.97
C ASP A 89 -8.65 -2.99 6.98
N MET A 90 -9.48 -3.86 6.42
CA MET A 90 -9.21 -5.29 6.29
C MET A 90 -10.14 -5.89 5.24
N GLY A 91 -9.74 -7.02 4.67
CA GLY A 91 -10.52 -7.68 3.64
C GLY A 91 -9.69 -8.69 2.88
N THR A 92 -9.85 -8.73 1.56
CA THR A 92 -9.11 -9.62 0.67
C THR A 92 -8.10 -8.88 -0.19
N TRP A 93 -7.06 -9.59 -0.61
CA TRP A 93 -6.11 -9.09 -1.58
C TRP A 93 -5.78 -10.15 -2.63
N SER A 94 -5.44 -9.68 -3.82
CA SER A 94 -5.07 -10.50 -4.97
C SER A 94 -3.86 -9.90 -5.68
N VAL A 95 -3.22 -10.71 -6.52
CA VAL A 95 -2.25 -10.23 -7.52
C VAL A 95 -2.90 -10.40 -8.89
N GLU A 96 -3.19 -9.29 -9.55
CA GLU A 96 -3.86 -9.24 -10.85
C GLU A 96 -3.07 -8.30 -11.76
N GLU A 97 -2.68 -8.77 -12.95
CA GLU A 97 -1.96 -7.96 -13.94
C GLU A 97 -0.67 -7.31 -13.39
N GLY A 98 -0.01 -7.99 -12.44
CA GLY A 98 1.20 -7.52 -11.77
C GLY A 98 0.95 -6.51 -10.64
N LEU A 99 -0.31 -6.23 -10.29
CA LEU A 99 -0.70 -5.34 -9.21
C LEU A 99 -1.20 -6.11 -8.00
N VAL A 100 -0.78 -5.68 -6.81
CA VAL A 100 -1.41 -6.08 -5.55
C VAL A 100 -2.66 -5.22 -5.38
N LYS A 101 -3.84 -5.84 -5.38
CA LYS A 101 -5.12 -5.14 -5.22
C LYS A 101 -5.74 -5.49 -3.88
N LEU A 102 -6.16 -4.47 -3.13
CA LEU A 102 -6.88 -4.60 -1.87
C LEU A 102 -8.37 -4.36 -2.08
N LYS A 103 -9.19 -5.20 -1.45
CA LYS A 103 -10.64 -5.07 -1.41
C LYS A 103 -11.13 -5.18 0.03
N SER A 104 -11.64 -4.08 0.57
CA SER A 104 -12.22 -4.03 1.91
C SER A 104 -13.34 -5.06 2.08
N GLY A 105 -13.37 -5.70 3.24
CA GLY A 105 -14.40 -6.62 3.66
C GLY A 105 -15.67 -5.91 4.13
N PRO A 106 -16.79 -6.63 4.27
CA PRO A 106 -18.06 -6.07 4.74
C PRO A 106 -18.00 -5.56 6.19
N GLU A 107 -17.00 -5.97 6.97
CA GLU A 107 -16.78 -5.50 8.34
C GLU A 107 -16.29 -4.04 8.41
N VAL A 108 -15.80 -3.51 7.29
CA VAL A 108 -15.31 -2.13 7.15
C VAL A 108 -16.47 -1.27 6.63
N SER A 109 -17.12 -0.53 7.54
CA SER A 109 -18.33 0.24 7.23
C SER A 109 -18.09 1.69 6.81
N TRP A 110 -16.85 2.19 6.91
CA TRP A 110 -16.47 3.52 6.45
C TRP A 110 -15.98 3.45 5.00
N ASP A 111 -15.91 4.58 4.30
CA ASP A 111 -15.34 4.65 2.95
C ASP A 111 -13.87 5.11 3.01
N PRO A 112 -12.89 4.21 2.79
CA PRO A 112 -11.49 4.59 2.67
C PRO A 112 -11.19 5.61 1.57
N GLY A 113 -12.07 5.74 0.57
CA GLY A 113 -11.93 6.72 -0.50
C GLY A 113 -12.02 8.18 -0.05
N GLU A 114 -12.59 8.46 1.13
CA GLU A 114 -12.62 9.82 1.70
C GLU A 114 -11.21 10.28 2.15
N TYR A 115 -10.34 9.34 2.51
CA TYR A 115 -8.97 9.62 2.92
C TYR A 115 -8.02 9.54 1.72
N ARG A 116 -7.69 10.72 1.16
CA ARG A 116 -6.92 10.89 -0.09
C ARG A 116 -5.52 10.26 -0.12
N TRP A 117 -5.04 9.71 0.99
CA TRP A 117 -3.71 9.10 1.12
C TRP A 117 -3.74 7.57 1.20
N TYR A 118 -4.90 6.94 0.96
CA TYR A 118 -5.04 5.48 1.03
C TYR A 118 -5.00 4.83 -0.37
N ASP A 119 -3.88 4.18 -0.69
CA ASP A 119 -3.73 3.39 -1.92
C ASP A 119 -4.40 2.01 -1.76
N ARG A 120 -5.11 1.56 -2.80
CA ARG A 120 -5.71 0.21 -2.86
C ARG A 120 -5.04 -0.68 -3.89
N ARG A 121 -4.23 -0.10 -4.77
CA ARG A 121 -3.45 -0.83 -5.76
C ARG A 121 -1.99 -0.48 -5.61
N TYR A 122 -1.17 -1.51 -5.55
CA TYR A 122 0.26 -1.37 -5.36
C TYR A 122 1.01 -2.11 -6.44
N VAL A 123 2.15 -1.57 -6.83
CA VAL A 123 3.17 -2.29 -7.58
C VAL A 123 4.24 -2.80 -6.61
N ALA A 124 4.63 -4.06 -6.75
CA ALA A 124 5.73 -4.65 -5.99
C ALA A 124 7.05 -4.46 -6.75
N VAL A 125 7.98 -3.74 -6.13
CA VAL A 125 9.31 -3.46 -6.71
C VAL A 125 10.42 -3.78 -5.73
N ARG A 126 11.64 -3.87 -6.24
CA ARG A 126 12.87 -3.88 -5.44
C ARG A 126 13.84 -2.85 -6.00
N ARG A 127 14.67 -2.25 -5.14
CA ARG A 127 15.81 -1.49 -5.63
C ARG A 127 16.78 -2.46 -6.30
N SER A 128 17.35 -2.06 -7.44
CA SER A 128 18.24 -2.92 -8.25
C SER A 128 19.48 -3.38 -7.45
N SER A 129 19.86 -2.64 -6.41
CA SER A 129 20.98 -2.97 -5.50
C SER A 129 20.60 -3.90 -4.34
N ARG A 130 19.34 -4.35 -4.24
CA ARG A 130 18.78 -5.09 -3.09
C ARG A 130 17.88 -6.24 -3.54
N ASN A 131 18.48 -7.37 -3.91
CA ASN A 131 17.77 -8.50 -4.54
C ASN A 131 16.63 -9.14 -3.71
N ASN A 132 16.71 -9.08 -2.38
CA ASN A 132 15.72 -9.68 -1.46
C ASN A 132 14.69 -8.67 -0.91
N GLU A 133 14.79 -7.41 -1.33
CA GLU A 133 13.86 -6.37 -0.91
C GLU A 133 12.51 -6.53 -1.62
N VAL A 134 11.44 -6.20 -0.91
CA VAL A 134 10.12 -5.97 -1.52
C VAL A 134 9.57 -4.68 -0.95
N LEU A 135 9.27 -3.76 -1.87
CA LEU A 135 8.63 -2.48 -1.63
C LEU A 135 7.27 -2.51 -2.33
N LEU A 136 6.21 -2.14 -1.60
CA LEU A 136 4.91 -1.86 -2.19
C LEU A 136 4.78 -0.36 -2.38
N VAL A 137 4.63 0.07 -3.63
CA VAL A 137 4.38 1.47 -3.97
C VAL A 137 2.94 1.59 -4.45
N GLY A 138 2.16 2.41 -3.74
CA GLY A 138 0.79 2.70 -4.09
C GLY A 138 0.68 3.50 -5.40
N ILE A 139 -0.32 3.20 -6.22
CA ILE A 139 -0.46 3.76 -7.57
C ILE A 139 -1.22 5.07 -7.57
N GLU A 140 -2.25 5.20 -6.72
CA GLU A 140 -3.16 6.34 -6.70
C GLU A 140 -2.52 7.59 -6.09
N TYR A 141 -1.79 7.44 -4.98
CA TYR A 141 -1.24 8.53 -4.20
C TYR A 141 0.29 8.48 -4.13
N ALA A 142 0.86 7.36 -3.69
CA ALA A 142 2.30 7.29 -3.41
C ALA A 142 3.16 7.52 -4.66
N LEU A 143 2.79 6.94 -5.82
CA LEU A 143 3.53 7.10 -7.06
C LEU A 143 3.52 8.57 -7.57
N PRO A 144 2.37 9.25 -7.74
CA PRO A 144 2.35 10.68 -8.09
C PRO A 144 3.11 11.56 -7.09
N TYR A 145 3.02 11.26 -5.79
CA TYR A 145 3.76 12.00 -4.77
C TYR A 145 5.27 11.83 -4.94
N PHE A 146 5.74 10.58 -5.10
CA PHE A 146 7.14 10.26 -5.37
C PHE A 146 7.66 11.03 -6.58
N GLU A 147 6.95 11.02 -7.71
CA GLU A 147 7.38 11.73 -8.92
C GLU A 147 7.54 13.23 -8.70
N LYS A 148 6.61 13.83 -7.94
CA LYS A 148 6.62 15.25 -7.60
C LYS A 148 7.72 15.62 -6.60
N LYS A 149 8.10 14.70 -5.72
CA LYS A 149 8.95 14.98 -4.54
C LYS A 149 10.31 14.29 -4.53
N ALA A 150 10.60 13.44 -5.51
CA ALA A 150 11.86 12.69 -5.62
C ALA A 150 13.11 13.55 -5.40
N GLY A 151 13.12 14.79 -5.90
CA GLY A 151 14.18 15.76 -5.66
C GLY A 151 15.56 15.22 -6.05
N ASN A 152 16.57 15.52 -5.22
CA ASN A 152 17.97 15.14 -5.46
C ASN A 152 18.34 13.76 -4.88
N ASP A 153 17.48 13.14 -4.06
CA ASP A 153 17.68 11.80 -3.49
C ASP A 153 16.42 10.94 -3.74
N PRO A 154 16.21 10.50 -4.99
CA PRO A 154 15.04 9.70 -5.36
C PRO A 154 15.05 8.33 -4.68
N ALA A 155 16.22 7.77 -4.34
CA ALA A 155 16.30 6.50 -3.62
C ALA A 155 15.77 6.64 -2.18
N PHE A 156 16.08 7.76 -1.51
CA PHE A 156 15.48 8.09 -0.22
C PHE A 156 13.98 8.32 -0.33
N MET A 157 13.55 9.14 -1.29
CA MET A 157 12.13 9.46 -1.46
C MET A 157 11.30 8.23 -1.80
N LEU A 158 11.86 7.24 -2.49
CA LEU A 158 11.22 5.95 -2.67
C LEU A 158 10.96 5.26 -1.32
N LEU A 159 11.95 5.23 -0.42
CA LEU A 159 11.78 4.64 0.92
C LEU A 159 10.77 5.39 1.79
N VAL A 160 10.64 6.71 1.61
CA VAL A 160 9.63 7.52 2.31
C VAL A 160 8.21 7.16 1.84
N ASN A 161 8.03 6.83 0.57
CA ASN A 161 6.72 6.60 -0.04
C ASN A 161 6.30 5.13 -0.10
N ALA A 162 7.25 4.21 -0.11
CA ALA A 162 6.97 2.79 -0.23
C ALA A 162 6.71 2.14 1.15
N LYS A 163 5.80 1.16 1.18
CA LYS A 163 5.70 0.24 2.31
C LYS A 163 6.75 -0.86 2.11
N LYS A 164 7.75 -0.91 2.96
CA LYS A 164 8.82 -1.92 2.89
C LYS A 164 8.44 -3.17 3.67
N ARG A 165 8.66 -4.36 3.08
CA ARG A 165 8.51 -5.62 3.82
C ARG A 165 9.58 -5.75 4.89
N GLU A 166 9.16 -5.85 6.15
CA GLU A 166 10.05 -6.08 7.29
C GLU A 166 10.09 -7.55 7.69
N THR A 167 8.98 -8.27 7.57
CA THR A 167 8.88 -9.70 7.91
C THR A 167 8.01 -10.44 6.92
N THR A 168 8.40 -11.66 6.55
CA THR A 168 7.54 -12.62 5.82
C THR A 168 6.51 -13.22 6.78
N ILE A 169 5.32 -13.56 6.28
CA ILE A 169 4.27 -14.25 7.05
C ILE A 169 3.99 -15.61 6.40
N ASN A 170 4.35 -16.68 7.10
CA ASN A 170 4.11 -18.05 6.66
C ASN A 170 2.68 -18.52 7.03
N ARG A 171 2.20 -19.56 6.36
CA ARG A 171 0.84 -20.11 6.60
C ARG A 171 0.62 -20.54 8.05
N ALA A 172 1.63 -21.10 8.70
CA ALA A 172 1.53 -21.61 10.06
C ALA A 172 1.29 -20.50 11.11
N GLU A 173 1.82 -19.31 10.88
CA GLU A 173 1.70 -18.17 11.80
C GLU A 173 0.55 -17.20 11.44
N ALA A 174 0.00 -17.32 10.24
CA ALA A 174 -1.01 -16.39 9.72
C ALA A 174 -2.25 -16.28 10.63
N LYS A 175 -2.86 -17.41 10.99
CA LYS A 175 -4.06 -17.44 11.84
C LYS A 175 -3.83 -16.86 13.24
N PRO A 176 -2.84 -17.32 14.03
CA PRO A 176 -2.60 -16.75 15.36
C PRO A 176 -2.22 -15.27 15.30
N LEU A 177 -1.44 -14.85 14.30
CA LEU A 177 -1.12 -13.44 14.10
C LEU A 177 -2.37 -12.60 13.85
N LYS A 178 -3.23 -13.01 12.92
CA LYS A 178 -4.48 -12.30 12.59
C LYS A 178 -5.38 -12.13 13.82
N MET A 179 -5.57 -13.20 14.58
CA MET A 179 -6.37 -13.17 15.82
C MET A 179 -5.80 -12.18 16.84
N ARG A 180 -4.47 -12.15 16.99
CA ARG A 180 -3.80 -11.19 17.89
C ARG A 180 -4.02 -9.75 17.43
N LEU A 181 -3.77 -9.45 16.15
CA LEU A 181 -3.92 -8.09 15.60
C LEU A 181 -5.35 -7.55 15.79
N LEU A 182 -6.36 -8.38 15.51
CA LEU A 182 -7.75 -7.99 15.67
C LEU A 182 -8.11 -7.77 17.15
N LYS A 183 -7.69 -8.67 18.04
CA LYS A 183 -7.93 -8.52 19.48
C LYS A 183 -7.32 -7.22 20.04
N GLU A 184 -6.10 -6.90 19.61
CA GLU A 184 -5.36 -5.74 20.12
C GLU A 184 -5.88 -4.42 19.55
N SER A 185 -6.24 -4.38 18.26
CA SER A 185 -6.36 -3.14 17.51
C SER A 185 -7.68 -2.93 16.76
N TRP A 186 -8.60 -3.89 16.72
CA TRP A 186 -9.91 -3.67 16.09
C TRP A 186 -10.84 -2.89 17.02
N ARG A 187 -11.32 -1.74 16.55
CA ARG A 187 -12.19 -0.79 17.27
C ARG A 187 -13.31 -0.32 16.33
N PRO A 188 -14.28 -1.19 15.98
CA PRO A 188 -15.35 -0.83 15.04
C PRO A 188 -16.16 0.40 15.48
N GLU A 189 -16.23 0.67 16.78
CA GLU A 189 -16.87 1.84 17.37
C GLU A 189 -16.28 3.18 16.89
N TYR A 190 -15.01 3.22 16.44
CA TYR A 190 -14.39 4.44 15.91
C TYR A 190 -14.93 4.84 14.53
N PHE A 191 -15.61 3.91 13.84
CA PHE A 191 -16.10 4.09 12.47
C PHE A 191 -17.62 4.12 12.37
N GLN A 192 -18.32 4.02 13.50
CA GLN A 192 -19.77 4.18 13.55
C GLN A 192 -20.11 5.66 13.36
N LYS A 193 -20.95 5.99 12.38
CA LYS A 193 -21.50 7.35 12.24
C LYS A 193 -22.32 7.66 13.49
N SER A 194 -21.97 8.72 14.22
CA SER A 194 -22.81 9.22 15.31
C SER A 194 -24.18 9.55 14.73
N THR A 195 -25.20 8.81 15.14
CA THR A 195 -26.58 9.15 14.85
C THR A 195 -26.89 10.39 15.69
N GLN A 196 -26.80 11.57 15.07
CA GLN A 196 -27.38 12.80 15.61
C GLN A 196 -28.79 12.96 15.03
#